data_AF-A0AAW4VZN0-F1
#
_entry.id   AF-A0AAW4VZN0-F1
#
_cell.length_a   1.000
_cell.length_b   1.000
_cell.length_c   1.000
_cell.angle_alpha   90.00
_cell.angle_beta   90.00
_cell.angle_gamma   90.00
#
_symmetry.space_group_name_H-M   'P 1'
#
loop_
_entity.id
_entity.type
_entity.pdbx_description
1 polymer ?
#
loop_
_entity_poly.entity_id
_entity_poly.type
_entity_poly.pdbx_seq_one_letter_code
_entity_poly.pdbx_strand_id
1 'polypeptide(L)' 'YNSRYRASLIENSRAAKEYGAEILLEEHREKYKCPDCGGIISLHDAECSECQHKMRTLCN' A
#
# COMPACT_ATOMS: atom_id res chain seq x y z
N TYR A 1 -10.66 7.43 1.90
CA TYR A 1 -9.60 6.41 1.99
C TYR A 1 -10.19 5.01 1.77
N ASN A 2 -11.22 4.60 2.54
CA ASN A 2 -11.88 3.30 2.37
C ASN A 2 -12.45 3.06 0.96
N SER A 3 -13.29 3.96 0.44
CA SER A 3 -13.92 3.77 -0.88
C SER A 3 -12.94 3.89 -2.05
N ARG A 4 -12.12 4.95 -2.04
CA ARG A 4 -11.20 5.26 -3.15
C ARG A 4 -9.97 4.37 -3.20
N TYR A 5 -9.42 4.00 -2.04
CA TYR A 5 -8.14 3.30 -1.94
C TYR A 5 -8.24 1.92 -1.30
N ARG A 6 -9.46 1.47 -0.93
CA ARG A 6 -9.69 0.18 -0.25
C ARG A 6 -8.79 -0.01 0.97
N ALA A 7 -8.58 1.07 1.72
CA ALA A 7 -7.76 1.11 2.91
C ALA A 7 -8.42 1.95 4.01
N SER A 8 -8.27 1.53 5.26
CA SER A 8 -8.81 2.24 6.42
C SER A 8 -7.70 2.89 7.23
N LEU A 9 -7.67 4.22 7.25
CA LEU A 9 -6.73 4.95 8.12
C LEU A 9 -7.01 4.70 9.61
N ILE A 10 -8.26 4.37 9.96
CA ILE A 10 -8.63 4.02 11.33
C ILE A 10 -8.05 2.67 11.72
N GLU A 11 -8.11 1.66 10.83
CA GLU A 11 -7.48 0.36 11.10
C GLU A 11 -5.96 0.49 11.17
N ASN A 12 -5.34 1.24 10.23
CA ASN A 12 -3.91 1.52 10.28
C ASN A 12 -3.51 2.19 11.61
N SER A 13 -4.29 3.17 12.07
CA SER A 13 -4.01 3.86 13.34
C SER A 13 -4.14 2.92 14.55
N ARG A 14 -5.11 1.99 14.52
CA ARG A 14 -5.27 0.98 15.57
C ARG A 14 -4.11 -0.01 15.55
N ALA A 15 -3.73 -0.52 14.38
CA ALA A 15 -2.60 -1.44 14.22
C ALA A 15 -1.28 -0.79 14.68
N ALA A 16 -1.01 0.46 14.27
CA ALA A 16 0.17 1.19 14.73
C ALA A 16 0.18 1.40 16.25
N LYS A 17 -0.99 1.59 16.87
CA LYS A 17 -1.13 1.72 18.33
C LYS A 17 -0.94 0.39 19.06
N GLU A 18 -1.46 -0.69 18.51
CA GLU A 18 -1.49 -2.01 19.16
C GLU A 18 -0.19 -2.81 18.96
N TYR A 19 0.36 -2.76 17.75
CA TYR A 19 1.49 -3.58 17.32
C TYR A 19 2.75 -2.74 17.01
N GLY A 20 2.61 -1.43 16.90
CA GLY A 20 3.70 -0.53 16.54
C GLY A 20 3.73 -0.19 15.06
N ALA A 21 4.26 0.99 14.75
CA ALA A 21 4.33 1.49 13.38
C ALA A 21 5.28 0.68 12.50
N GLU A 22 6.34 0.10 13.06
CA GLU A 22 7.32 -0.71 12.34
C GLU A 22 6.68 -1.96 11.72
N ILE A 23 5.87 -2.68 12.50
CA ILE A 23 5.14 -3.87 12.03
C ILE A 23 4.16 -3.49 10.91
N LEU A 24 3.38 -2.42 11.10
CA LEU A 24 2.47 -1.92 10.07
C LEU A 24 3.20 -1.56 8.77
N LEU A 25 4.37 -0.93 8.87
CA LEU A 25 5.17 -0.55 7.70
C LEU A 25 5.76 -1.76 6.98
N GLU A 26 6.12 -2.83 7.69
CA GLU A 26 6.59 -4.08 7.08
C GLU A 26 5.47 -4.81 6.35
N GLU A 27 4.28 -4.89 6.95
CA GLU A 27 3.08 -5.42 6.28
C GLU A 27 2.73 -4.62 5.01
N HIS A 28 2.80 -3.28 5.09
CA HIS A 28 2.60 -2.42 3.93
C HIS A 28 3.69 -2.60 2.86
N ARG A 29 4.96 -2.76 3.26
CA ARG A 29 6.07 -2.97 2.32
C ARG A 29 5.83 -4.21 1.46
N GLU A 30 5.39 -5.31 2.07
CA GLU A 30 5.11 -6.54 1.32
C GLU A 30 3.80 -6.43 0.52
N LYS A 31 2.75 -5.83 1.09
CA LYS A 31 1.46 -5.63 0.39
C LYS A 31 1.56 -4.76 -0.86
N TYR A 32 2.38 -3.71 -0.80
CA TYR A 32 2.53 -2.72 -1.87
C TYR A 32 3.83 -2.89 -2.66
N LYS A 33 4.49 -4.04 -2.53
CA LYS A 33 5.73 -4.34 -3.24
C LYS A 33 5.50 -4.35 -4.75
N CYS A 34 6.32 -3.61 -5.49
CA CYS A 34 6.32 -3.65 -6.94
C CYS A 34 6.85 -5.01 -7.40
N PRO A 35 6.10 -5.74 -8.24
CA PRO A 35 6.54 -7.06 -8.73
C PRO A 35 7.74 -6.98 -9.68
N ASP A 36 7.95 -5.83 -10.32
CA ASP A 36 8.97 -5.68 -11.36
C ASP A 36 10.35 -5.31 -10.78
N CYS A 37 10.39 -4.42 -9.78
CA CYS A 37 11.65 -3.91 -9.23
C CYS A 37 11.81 -4.07 -7.72
N GLY A 38 10.79 -4.56 -7.01
CA GLY A 38 10.81 -4.65 -5.54
C GLY A 38 10.67 -3.32 -4.81
N GLY A 39 10.48 -2.20 -5.52
CA GLY A 39 10.11 -0.90 -4.97
C GLY A 39 8.69 -0.88 -4.39
N ILE A 40 8.11 0.30 -4.18
CA ILE A 40 6.76 0.45 -3.62
C ILE A 40 5.80 1.00 -4.68
N ILE A 41 4.64 0.37 -4.80
CA ILE A 41 3.47 0.87 -5.52
C ILE A 41 2.76 1.89 -4.64
N SER A 42 2.63 3.12 -5.12
CA SER A 42 1.87 4.15 -4.41
C SER A 42 0.38 3.84 -4.46
N LEU A 43 -0.27 3.93 -3.30
CA LEU A 43 -1.71 3.67 -3.16
C LEU A 43 -2.56 4.70 -3.93
N HIS A 44 -2.01 5.88 -4.22
CA HIS A 44 -2.76 7.01 -4.75
C HIS A 44 -2.84 7.02 -6.28
N ASP A 45 -1.75 6.65 -6.94
CA ASP A 45 -1.57 6.62 -8.40
C ASP A 45 -1.56 5.19 -8.96
N ALA A 46 -1.53 4.18 -8.09
CA ALA A 46 -1.39 2.77 -8.44
C ALA A 46 -0.12 2.51 -9.28
N GLU A 47 0.96 3.25 -9.01
CA GLU A 47 2.19 3.26 -9.78
C GLU A 47 3.44 3.13 -8.90
N CYS A 48 4.44 2.39 -9.38
CA CYS A 48 5.73 2.33 -8.71
C CYS A 48 6.50 3.63 -8.90
N SER A 49 6.89 4.28 -7.81
CA SER A 49 7.70 5.50 -7.89
C SER A 49 9.11 5.26 -8.44
N GLU A 50 9.60 4.02 -8.38
CA GLU A 50 10.96 3.67 -8.80
C GLU A 50 11.05 3.32 -10.29
N CYS A 51 10.09 2.55 -10.80
CA CYS A 51 10.15 2.02 -12.18
C CYS A 51 8.91 2.34 -13.04
N GLN A 52 7.97 3.11 -12.52
CA GLN A 52 6.71 3.49 -13.20
C GLN A 52 5.80 2.31 -13.58
N HIS A 53 6.00 1.11 -13.01
CA HIS A 53 5.06 -0.01 -13.17
C HIS A 53 3.67 0.40 -12.65
N LYS A 54 2.65 0.31 -13.50
CA LYS A 54 1.26 0.62 -13.15
C LYS A 54 0.47 -0.65 -12.89
N MET A 55 -0.12 -0.74 -11.70
CA MET A 55 -1.09 -1.78 -11.38
C MET A 55 -2.35 -1.56 -12.22
N ARG A 56 -2.67 -2.52 -13.08
CA ARG A 56 -3.94 -2.52 -13.81
C ARG A 56 -5.06 -2.77 -12.80
N THR A 57 -5.83 -1.74 -12.45
CA THR A 57 -7.11 -1.92 -11.80
C THR A 57 -8.02 -2.66 -12.77
N LEU A 58 -8.42 -3.89 -12.42
CA LEU A 58 -9.52 -4.58 -13.12
C LEU A 58 -10.75 -3.69 -12.98
N CYS A 59 -11.12 -3.02 -14.07
CA CYS A 59 -12.41 -2.37 -14.21
C CYS A 59 -13.46 -3.49 -14.21
N ASN A 60 -14.16 -3.67 -13.08
CA ASN A 60 -15.45 -4.34 -13.03
C ASN A 60 -16.50 -3.27 -12.75
#